data_AF-A0A957NNA0-F1
#
_entry.id   AF-A0A957NNA0-F1
#
_cell.length_a   1.000
_cell.length_b   1.000
_cell.length_c   1.000
_cell.angle_alpha   90.00
_cell.angle_beta   90.00
_cell.angle_gamma   90.00
#
_symmetry.space_group_name_H-M   'P 1'
#
loop_
_entity.id
_entity.type
_entity.pdbx_description
1 polymer ?
#
loop_
_entity_poly.entity_id
_entity_poly.type
_entity_poly.pdbx_seq_one_letter_code
_entity_poly.pdbx_strand_id
1 'polypeptide(L)' 'MFNPQTLLRPEIAQMEEYTPIQPFEVLSQRLGIPASQIVKLDANENPYGPLPAVAEALAEYPYYH' A
#
# COMPACT_ATOMS: atom_id res chain seq x y z
N MET A 1 -33.44 -2.80 20.50
CA MET A 1 -32.89 -2.92 19.13
C MET A 1 -31.38 -2.94 19.26
N PHE A 2 -30.69 -3.86 18.59
CA PHE A 2 -29.23 -4.01 18.70
C PHE A 2 -28.52 -2.86 17.96
N ASN A 3 -27.57 -2.17 18.61
CA ASN A 3 -26.67 -1.21 17.98
C ASN A 3 -25.23 -1.73 18.06
N PRO A 4 -24.60 -2.16 16.95
CA PRO A 4 -23.23 -2.68 16.98
C PRO A 4 -22.19 -1.63 17.41
N GLN A 5 -22.48 -0.34 17.31
CA GLN A 5 -21.57 0.73 17.71
C GLN A 5 -21.32 0.73 19.23
N THR A 6 -22.25 0.23 20.04
CA THR A 6 -22.05 0.14 21.50
C THR A 6 -21.09 -0.98 21.91
N LEU A 7 -20.65 -1.81 20.95
CA LEU A 7 -19.64 -2.84 21.17
C LEU A 7 -18.22 -2.33 20.90
N LEU A 8 -18.08 -1.16 20.28
CA LEU A 8 -16.79 -0.57 19.96
C LEU A 8 -16.22 0.16 21.18
N ARG A 9 -14.90 0.04 21.35
CA ARG A 9 -14.16 0.89 22.27
C ARG A 9 -14.26 2.35 21.83
N PRO A 10 -14.50 3.32 22.74
CA PRO A 10 -14.63 4.73 22.39
C PRO A 10 -13.45 5.27 21.60
N GLU A 11 -12.24 4.79 21.88
CA GLU A 11 -11.02 5.22 21.19
C GLU A 11 -11.05 4.82 19.71
N ILE A 12 -11.51 3.60 19.40
CA ILE A 12 -11.64 3.11 18.02
C ILE A 12 -12.74 3.89 17.29
N ALA A 13 -13.85 4.16 17.96
CA ALA A 13 -14.97 4.91 17.38
C ALA A 13 -14.60 6.38 17.08
N GLN A 14 -13.58 6.93 17.74
CA GLN A 14 -13.09 8.29 17.55
C GLN A 14 -11.89 8.38 16.62
N MET A 15 -11.32 7.26 16.18
CA MET A 15 -10.22 7.27 15.21
C MET A 15 -10.67 7.91 13.91
N GLU A 16 -9.80 8.72 13.32
CA GLU A 16 -10.00 9.18 11.96
C GLU A 16 -10.07 8.00 10.99
N GLU A 17 -10.88 8.15 9.95
CA GLU A 17 -11.01 7.13 8.93
C GLU A 17 -9.68 6.90 8.22
N TYR A 18 -9.28 5.63 8.15
CA TYR A 18 -8.10 5.25 7.39
C TYR A 18 -8.36 5.44 5.90
N THR A 19 -7.64 6.37 5.28
CA THR A 19 -7.68 6.55 3.82
C THR A 19 -6.55 5.74 3.19
N PRO A 20 -6.85 4.66 2.43
CA PRO A 20 -5.80 3.88 1.78
C PRO A 20 -5.15 4.65 0.64
N ILE A 21 -3.86 4.36 0.41
CA ILE A 21 -3.15 4.73 -0.81
C ILE A 21 -3.88 4.16 -2.04
N GLN A 22 -4.01 4.97 -3.10
CA GLN A 22 -4.68 4.54 -4.33
C GLN A 22 -3.76 3.62 -5.16
N PRO A 23 -4.26 2.47 -5.65
CA PRO A 23 -3.51 1.61 -6.56
C PRO A 23 -3.18 2.32 -7.88
N PHE A 24 -2.09 1.88 -8.54
CA PHE A 24 -1.65 2.42 -9.83
C PHE A 24 -2.72 2.30 -10.92
N GLU A 25 -3.53 1.24 -10.89
CA GLU A 25 -4.59 0.99 -11.86
C GLU A 25 -5.67 2.07 -11.77
N VAL A 26 -6.04 2.45 -10.55
CA VAL A 26 -7.02 3.51 -10.28
C VAL A 26 -6.47 4.87 -10.72
N LEU A 27 -5.19 5.14 -10.41
CA LEU A 27 -4.51 6.37 -10.84
C LEU A 27 -4.39 6.45 -12.35
N SER A 28 -4.01 5.35 -13.00
CA SER A 28 -3.85 5.24 -14.45
C SER A 28 -5.15 5.55 -15.19
N GLN A 29 -6.27 4.95 -14.75
CA GLN A 29 -7.59 5.22 -15.32
C GLN A 29 -8.01 6.68 -15.13
N ARG A 30 -7.79 7.25 -13.94
CA ARG A 30 -8.16 8.64 -13.64
C ARG A 30 -7.35 9.65 -14.46
N LEU A 31 -6.06 9.39 -14.67
CA LEU A 31 -5.14 10.31 -15.34
C LEU A 31 -5.08 10.10 -16.86
N GLY A 32 -5.55 8.95 -17.37
CA GLY A 32 -5.38 8.57 -18.77
C GLY A 32 -3.93 8.26 -19.15
N ILE A 33 -3.08 7.96 -18.16
CA ILE A 33 -1.65 7.69 -18.32
C ILE A 33 -1.42 6.20 -18.04
N PRO A 34 -0.72 5.45 -18.91
CA PRO A 34 -0.36 4.06 -18.61
C PRO A 34 0.40 3.94 -17.29
N ALA A 35 0.09 2.95 -16.45
CA ALA A 35 0.74 2.77 -15.15
C ALA A 35 2.27 2.73 -15.23
N SER A 36 2.82 2.15 -16.30
CA SER A 36 4.27 2.10 -16.58
C SER A 36 4.93 3.47 -16.82
N GLN A 37 4.14 4.53 -17.01
CA GLN A 37 4.61 5.91 -17.18
C GLN A 37 4.33 6.78 -15.95
N ILE A 38 3.76 6.21 -14.87
CA ILE A 38 3.50 6.93 -13.62
C ILE A 38 4.70 6.74 -12.70
N VAL A 39 5.29 7.86 -12.25
CA VAL A 39 6.35 7.87 -11.24
C VAL A 39 5.75 8.23 -9.88
N LYS A 40 5.95 7.37 -8.89
CA LYS A 40 5.47 7.55 -7.51
C LYS A 40 6.51 8.31 -6.69
N LEU A 41 6.12 9.44 -6.09
CA LEU A 41 6.98 10.31 -5.28
C LEU A 41 6.38 10.64 -3.91
N ASP A 42 5.36 9.89 -3.48
CA ASP A 42 4.52 10.17 -2.30
C ASP A 42 4.74 9.19 -1.13
N ALA A 43 5.69 8.25 -1.25
CA ALA A 43 5.93 7.20 -0.24
C ALA A 43 7.38 7.12 0.28
N ASN A 44 8.26 8.06 -0.11
CA ASN A 44 9.69 8.05 0.26
C ASN A 44 10.42 6.74 -0.08
N GLU A 45 9.97 6.05 -1.13
CA GLU A 45 10.59 4.82 -1.61
C GLU A 45 11.92 5.14 -2.31
N ASN A 46 12.84 4.17 -2.32
CA ASN A 46 14.06 4.27 -3.11
C ASN A 46 13.72 4.09 -4.61
N PRO A 47 13.89 5.11 -5.47
CA PRO A 47 13.54 5.02 -6.88
C PRO A 47 14.42 4.03 -7.66
N TYR A 48 15.58 3.64 -7.11
CA TYR A 48 16.49 2.70 -7.75
C TYR A 48 16.19 1.23 -7.41
N GLY A 49 15.20 0.97 -6.55
CA GLY A 49 14.90 -0.36 -6.06
C GLY A 49 15.95 -0.91 -5.06
N PRO A 50 15.85 -2.19 -4.68
CA PRO A 50 16.82 -2.82 -3.79
C PRO A 50 18.18 -3.01 -4.47
N LEU A 51 19.24 -3.18 -3.67
CA LEU A 51 20.56 -3.54 -4.21
C LEU A 51 20.50 -4.90 -4.93
N PRO A 52 21.28 -5.12 -6.00
CA PRO A 52 21.29 -6.39 -6.73
C PRO A 52 21.49 -7.62 -5.84
N ALA A 53 22.40 -7.54 -4.86
CA ALA A 53 22.66 -8.61 -3.91
C ALA A 53 21.44 -9.01 -3.05
N VAL A 54 20.50 -8.09 -2.81
CA VAL A 54 19.25 -8.40 -2.10
C VAL A 54 18.32 -9.21 -2.99
N ALA A 55 18.22 -8.86 -4.27
CA ALA A 55 17.41 -9.62 -5.23
C ALA A 55 17.96 -11.04 -5.42
N GLU A 56 19.30 -11.19 -5.50
CA GLU A 56 19.97 -12.50 -5.56
C GLU A 56 19.70 -13.34 -4.30
N ALA A 57 19.88 -12.75 -3.11
CA ALA A 57 19.62 -13.44 -1.85
C ALA A 57 18.16 -13.88 -1.71
N LEU A 58 17.21 -13.04 -2.17
CA LEU A 58 15.80 -13.38 -2.20
C LEU A 58 15.49 -14.49 -3.20
N ALA A 59 16.13 -14.51 -4.38
CA ALA A 59 15.91 -15.56 -5.38
C ALA A 59 16.31 -16.96 -4.87
N GLU A 60 17.36 -17.03 -4.05
CA GLU A 60 17.89 -18.28 -3.47
C GLU A 60 17.26 -18.62 -2.10
N TYR A 61 16.35 -17.81 -1.57
CA TYR A 61 15.77 -18.01 -0.24
C TYR A 61 14.83 -19.23 -0.23
N PRO A 62 15.15 -20.32 0.51
CA PRO A 62 14.45 -21.59 0.37
C PRO A 62 13.19 -21.70 1.26
N TYR A 63 12.87 -20.66 2.02
CA TYR A 63 11.79 -20.69 3.02
C TYR A 63 10.63 -19.75 2.67
N TYR A 64 10.34 -19.56 1.38
CA TYR A 64 9.03 -19.02 0.99
C TYR A 64 7.95 -20.05 1.35
N HIS A 65 6.94 -19.62 2.10
CA HIS A 65 5.78 -20.42 2.50
C HIS A 65 4.53 -19.92 1.79
#